data_AF-A0AAP4X071-F1
#
_entry.id   AF-A0AAP4X071-F1
#
_cell.length_a   1.000
_cell.length_b   1.000
_cell.length_c   1.000
_cell.angle_alpha   90.00
_cell.angle_beta   90.00
_cell.angle_gamma   90.00
#
_symmetry.space_group_name_H-M   'P 1'
#
loop_
_entity.id
_entity.type
_entity.pdbx_description
1 polymer ?
#
loop_
_entity_poly.entity_id
_entity_poly.type
_entity_poly.pdbx_seq_one_letter_code
_entity_poly.pdbx_strand_id
1 'polypeptide(L)' 'MGFPGLRLDEAGDTIRGHVFSSDNLADHWQALDDFEGSEYLRQPATITLEDGSTLTAQVYALSQP' A
#
# COMPACT_ATOMS: atom_id res chain seq x y z
N MET A 1 1.85 -21.47 4.55
CA MET A 1 2.87 -20.39 4.49
C MET A 1 2.10 -19.11 4.20
N GLY A 2 2.01 -18.19 5.16
CA GLY A 2 1.31 -16.92 4.98
C GLY A 2 2.33 -15.82 4.70
N PHE A 3 2.03 -14.94 3.76
CA PHE A 3 2.80 -13.72 3.58
C PHE A 3 2.46 -12.75 4.72
N PRO A 4 3.42 -11.98 5.24
CA PRO A 4 3.13 -10.94 6.22
C PRO A 4 2.22 -9.89 5.59
N GLY A 5 1.04 -9.67 6.16
CA GLY A 5 0.12 -8.64 5.72
C GLY A 5 0.42 -7.28 6.36
N LEU A 6 0.14 -6.21 5.63
CA LEU A 6 0.29 -4.84 6.10
C LEU A 6 -1.01 -4.38 6.79
N ARG A 7 -0.90 -3.68 7.92
CA ARG A 7 -2.03 -2.95 8.52
C ARG A 7 -1.60 -1.51 8.75
N LEU A 8 -2.40 -0.56 8.27
CA LEU A 8 -2.19 0.85 8.54
C LEU A 8 -2.62 1.15 9.99
N ASP A 9 -1.69 1.67 10.77
CA ASP A 9 -1.88 2.07 12.16
C ASP A 9 -1.08 3.34 12.43
N GLU A 10 -1.74 4.40 12.91
CA GLU A 10 -1.09 5.70 13.19
C GLU A 10 -0.09 5.63 14.36
N ALA A 11 -0.26 4.66 15.27
CA ALA A 11 0.66 4.36 16.36
C ALA A 11 1.62 3.20 16.03
N GLY A 12 1.57 2.70 14.80
CA GLY A 12 2.39 1.59 14.33
C GLY A 12 3.85 1.98 14.07
N ASP A 13 4.69 0.96 13.90
CA ASP A 13 6.08 1.14 13.51
C ASP A 13 6.20 1.65 12.06
N THR A 14 7.25 2.45 11.81
CA THR A 14 7.59 2.85 10.44
C THR A 14 8.19 1.65 9.70
N ILE A 15 7.53 1.24 8.61
CA ILE A 15 7.99 0.16 7.75
C ILE A 15 8.76 0.75 6.56
N ARG A 16 9.97 0.24 6.32
CA ARG A 16 10.76 0.61 5.14
C ARG A 16 10.26 -0.16 3.92
N GLY A 17 10.07 0.54 2.82
CA GLY A 17 9.64 -0.03 1.54
C GLY A 17 10.08 0.84 0.37
N HIS A 18 9.58 0.50 -0.82
CA HIS A 18 9.82 1.26 -2.04
C HIS A 18 8.51 1.80 -2.59
N VAL A 19 8.54 3.05 -3.05
CA VAL A 19 7.41 3.65 -3.77
C VAL A 19 7.61 3.38 -5.26
N PHE A 20 6.62 2.75 -5.89
CA PHE A 20 6.57 2.56 -7.32
C PHE A 20 5.63 3.58 -7.96
N SER A 21 6.08 4.25 -9.02
CA SER A 21 5.27 5.17 -9.82
C SER A 21 5.39 4.83 -11.30
N SER A 22 4.27 4.90 -12.00
CA SER A 22 4.19 4.68 -13.44
C SER A 22 2.87 5.26 -13.96
N ASP A 23 2.89 5.87 -15.14
CA ASP A 23 1.68 6.38 -15.81
C ASP A 23 0.69 5.26 -16.14
N ASN A 24 1.20 4.03 -16.35
CA ASN A 24 0.38 2.85 -16.63
C ASN A 24 -0.39 2.31 -15.42
N LEU A 25 -0.09 2.76 -14.19
CA LEU A 25 -0.81 2.28 -12.99
C LEU A 25 -2.31 2.54 -13.10
N ALA A 26 -2.71 3.65 -13.73
CA ALA A 26 -4.11 3.99 -13.94
C ALA A 26 -4.89 2.87 -14.63
N ASP A 27 -4.28 2.23 -15.63
CA ASP A 27 -4.87 1.14 -16.40
C ASP A 27 -4.77 -0.22 -15.69
N HIS A 28 -3.86 -0.37 -14.73
CA HIS A 28 -3.59 -1.62 -14.03
C HIS A 28 -4.21 -1.72 -12.64
N TRP A 29 -4.81 -0.65 -12.10
CA TRP A 29 -5.41 -0.67 -10.76
C TRP A 29 -6.45 -1.76 -10.57
N GLN A 30 -7.34 -1.96 -11.55
CA GLN A 30 -8.36 -3.00 -11.46
C GLN A 30 -7.72 -4.40 -11.40
N ALA A 31 -6.70 -4.66 -12.22
CA ALA A 31 -6.02 -5.95 -12.23
C ALA A 31 -5.25 -6.22 -10.91
N LEU A 32 -4.69 -5.18 -10.30
CA LEU A 32 -4.06 -5.27 -8.99
C LEU A 32 -5.10 -5.51 -7.88
N ASP A 33 -6.22 -4.79 -7.91
CA ASP A 33 -7.32 -4.96 -6.96
C ASP A 33 -7.91 -6.40 -7.05
N ASP A 34 -8.09 -6.95 -8.26
CA ASP A 34 -8.55 -8.33 -8.49
C ASP A 34 -7.52 -9.39 -8.06
N PHE A 35 -6.22 -9.10 -8.20
CA PHE A 35 -5.13 -10.02 -7.81
C PHE A 35 -5.05 -10.22 -6.30
N GLU A 36 -5.19 -9.13 -5.54
CA GLU A 36 -5.17 -9.14 -4.08
C GLU A 36 -6.48 -9.70 -3.48
N GLY A 37 -7.59 -9.54 -4.21
CA GLY A 37 -8.89 -10.09 -3.84
C GLY A 37 -9.50 -9.44 -2.59
N SER A 38 -10.42 -10.14 -1.94
CA SER A 38 -11.16 -9.60 -0.78
C SER A 38 -10.33 -9.50 0.51
N GLU A 39 -9.14 -10.11 0.55
CA GLU A 39 -8.28 -10.18 1.73
C GLU A 39 -7.47 -8.89 1.95
N TYR A 40 -7.31 -8.07 0.91
CA TYR A 40 -6.65 -6.79 1.00
C TYR A 40 -7.48 -5.68 0.35
N LEU A 41 -7.36 -4.47 0.90
CA LEU A 41 -8.01 -3.28 0.39
C LEU A 41 -6.96 -2.22 0.09
N ARG A 42 -7.12 -1.60 -1.08
CA ARG A 42 -6.29 -0.46 -1.47
C ARG A 42 -6.65 0.75 -0.61
N GLN A 43 -5.73 1.17 0.23
CA GLN A 43 -5.88 2.31 1.13
C GLN A 43 -4.79 3.36 0.87
N PRO A 44 -5.11 4.65 0.98
CA PRO A 44 -4.09 5.69 0.95
C PRO A 44 -3.23 5.62 2.21
N ALA A 45 -1.91 5.72 2.04
CA ALA A 45 -0.94 5.79 3.11
C ALA A 45 0.01 6.97 2.91
N THR A 46 0.40 7.60 4.00
CA THR A 46 1.43 8.65 4.02
C THR A 46 2.80 7.99 4.04
N ILE A 47 3.60 8.23 3.00
CA ILE A 47 4.96 7.73 2.88
C ILE A 47 5.93 8.87 3.11
N THR A 48 6.92 8.63 3.96
CA THR A 48 8.04 9.54 4.19
C THR A 48 9.22 9.06 3.34
N LEU A 49 9.70 9.92 2.45
CA LEU A 49 10.87 9.67 1.61
C LEU A 49 12.17 9.90 2.41
N GLU A 50 13.28 9.40 1.87
CA GLU A 50 14.61 9.55 2.49
C GLU A 50 15.06 11.01 2.61
N ASP A 51 14.53 11.90 1.78
CA ASP A 51 14.78 13.34 1.82
C ASP A 51 13.95 14.08 2.90
N GLY A 52 13.07 13.38 3.61
CA GLY A 52 12.16 13.94 4.62
C GLY A 52 10.84 14.48 4.05
N SER A 53 10.64 14.43 2.74
CA SER A 53 9.36 14.78 2.10
C SER A 53 8.30 13.72 2.36
N THR A 54 7.04 14.12 2.44
CA THR A 54 5.91 13.19 2.55
C THR A 54 5.08 13.19 1.27
N LEU A 55 4.56 12.01 0.90
CA LEU A 55 3.64 11.85 -0.22
C LEU A 55 2.56 10.83 0.12
N THR A 56 1.41 10.95 -0.54
CA THR A 56 0.34 9.97 -0.43
C THR A 56 0.49 8.92 -1.54
N ALA A 57 0.59 7.65 -1.15
CA ALA A 57 0.61 6.51 -2.06
C ALA A 57 -0.48 5.51 -1.71
N GLN A 58 -0.86 4.67 -2.67
CA GLN A 58 -1.81 3.59 -2.45
C GLN A 58 -1.06 2.34 -2.00
N VAL A 59 -1.50 1.72 -0.90
CA VAL A 59 -0.99 0.44 -0.41
C VAL A 59 -2.12 -0.56 -0.26
N TYR A 60 -1.81 -1.85 -0.41
CA TYR A 60 -2.75 -2.92 -0.09
C TYR A 60 -2.56 -3.32 1.37
N ALA A 61 -3.53 -2.93 2.20
CA ALA A 61 -3.57 -3.31 3.61
C ALA A 61 -4.60 -4.43 3.81
N LEU A 62 -4.38 -5.27 4.81
CA LEU A 62 -5.32 -6.33 5.18
C LEU A 62 -6.70 -5.72 5.38
N SER A 63 -7.70 -6.29 4.69
CA SER A 63 -9.08 -5.93 4.93
C SER A 63 -9.43 -6.27 6.38
N GLN A 64 -9.83 -5.27 7.15
CA GLN A 64 -10.29 -5.55 8.51
C GLN A 64 -11.62 -6.31 8.42
N PRO A 65 -11.81 -7.37 9.22
CA PRO A 65 -13.11 -8.02 9.36
C PRO A 65 -14.15 -7.13 10.05
#